data_AF-A0A8H7FS62-F1
#
_entry.id   AF-A0A8H7FS62-F1
#
_cell.length_a   1.000
_cell.length_b   1.000
_cell.length_c   1.000
_cell.angle_alpha   90.00
_cell.angle_beta   90.00
_cell.angle_gamma   90.00
#
_symmetry.space_group_name_H-M   'P 1'
#
loop_
_entity.id
_entity.type
_entity.pdbx_description
1 polymer ?
#
loop_
_entity_poly.entity_id
_entity_poly.type
_entity_poly.pdbx_seq_one_letter_code
_entity_poly.pdbx_strand_id
1 'polypeptide(L)'
;MQYFTSFNVDTIRKQRYQVLLVFDPAGKEYQEEHRASWSFEEIPAAEANIYLDDARYNGWILRTDPERGEETVRTGYVSVQIYEWVWQFILLSRRGRSLLQLLILIKWRRQKNIRMDVTFMSWADFKSIMTKKSTSGLLDLAKKFDCLLGGADLSQEIKTSEHELTNSKHLDIYIRNIQYLSWAIAMWPPAKEAMYSKHKYDLIMDLDSIAKTDTATCRPVTALITRDSPRPLSSENNPKVVKREESNTCKNIHFPEVVHQLNEKEIASMYPRDGQPRWMLQTYVPYVARIGEWRIFMRDGQMMQGIITTPHGGREKNHEADVEWSWTMLAGQYSLQEMREIIENDPNYVSDDVSLREGGREEELLAARLELTQFTETTLKALILKEKERSGARFSSLELFCRLDVSVIDNEDGELHYWVNEVERGPYAVLYSNEPPLYQTGRVADELAQDIPNWLDRLRMDECN
;
A
#
# COMPACT_ATOMS: atom_id res chain seq x y z
N MET A 1 43.75 5.42 22.81
CA MET A 1 42.96 4.94 23.96
C MET A 1 42.57 6.16 24.79
N GLN A 2 41.29 6.26 25.16
CA GLN A 2 40.70 7.26 26.07
C GLN A 2 40.63 8.71 25.56
N TYR A 3 39.54 9.04 24.87
CA TYR A 3 38.59 10.11 25.22
C TYR A 3 37.30 9.87 24.41
N PHE A 4 36.64 8.72 24.65
CA PHE A 4 35.20 8.63 24.42
C PHE A 4 34.55 9.29 25.62
N THR A 5 34.31 10.59 25.52
CA THR A 5 33.35 11.27 26.39
C THR A 5 32.04 10.52 26.28
N SER A 6 31.59 9.97 27.41
CA SER A 6 30.29 9.37 27.63
C SER A 6 29.21 10.14 26.87
N PHE A 7 28.71 9.57 25.77
CA PHE A 7 27.43 9.96 25.22
C PHE A 7 26.42 9.71 26.33
N ASN A 8 25.97 10.80 26.95
CA ASN A 8 25.03 10.75 28.04
C ASN A 8 23.67 10.36 27.45
N VAL A 9 23.38 9.06 27.45
CA VAL A 9 22.15 8.43 26.94
C VAL A 9 20.90 9.07 27.57
N ASP A 10 21.03 9.69 28.74
CA ASP A 10 19.96 10.42 29.43
C ASP A 10 19.66 11.82 28.84
N THR A 11 20.46 12.29 27.87
CA THR A 11 20.20 13.53 27.10
C THR A 11 19.49 13.25 25.77
N ILE A 12 19.06 12.01 25.51
CA ILE A 12 17.94 11.74 24.61
C ILE A 12 16.69 12.27 25.32
N ARG A 13 16.57 13.61 25.35
CA ARG A 13 15.29 14.28 25.59
C ARG A 13 14.28 13.57 24.71
N LYS A 14 13.12 13.28 25.29
CA LYS A 14 11.89 12.83 24.64
C LYS A 14 11.45 13.82 23.56
N GLN A 15 12.24 13.95 22.50
CA GLN A 15 11.97 14.84 21.40
C GLN A 15 10.87 14.15 20.60
N ARG A 16 9.71 14.79 20.58
CA ARG A 16 8.59 14.37 19.77
C ARG A 16 8.87 14.85 18.36
N TYR A 17 8.89 13.92 17.42
CA TYR A 17 9.01 14.19 16.00
C TYR A 17 7.82 15.01 15.53
N GLN A 18 8.06 16.12 14.86
CA GLN A 18 7.01 16.91 14.22
C GLN A 18 6.71 16.27 12.86
N VAL A 19 5.54 15.67 12.71
CA VAL A 19 5.16 14.92 11.51
C VAL A 19 4.11 15.71 10.75
N LEU A 20 4.35 15.97 9.47
CA LEU A 20 3.36 16.49 8.54
C LEU A 20 2.65 15.32 7.87
N LEU A 21 1.33 15.33 7.87
CA LEU A 21 0.52 14.36 7.15
C LEU A 21 -0.27 15.06 6.05
N VAL A 22 -0.15 14.55 4.82
CA VAL A 22 -0.86 15.04 3.65
C VAL A 22 -1.47 13.85 2.93
N PHE A 23 -2.75 13.95 2.61
CA PHE A 23 -3.45 12.89 1.90
C PHE A 23 -3.45 13.10 0.40
N ASP A 24 -3.40 11.98 -0.29
CA ASP A 24 -3.59 11.94 -1.73
C ASP A 24 -5.08 12.15 -2.05
N PRO A 25 -5.44 13.14 -2.89
CA PRO A 25 -6.81 13.34 -3.33
C PRO A 25 -7.40 12.15 -4.12
N ALA A 26 -6.59 11.38 -4.86
CA ALA A 26 -7.01 10.16 -5.55
C ALA A 26 -7.36 9.02 -4.59
N GLY A 27 -6.91 9.12 -3.33
CA GLY A 27 -7.36 8.28 -2.22
C GLY A 27 -8.89 8.14 -2.12
N LYS A 28 -9.65 9.18 -2.51
CA LYS A 28 -11.12 9.15 -2.50
C LYS A 28 -11.71 8.22 -3.56
N GLU A 29 -11.13 8.22 -4.77
CA GLU A 29 -11.58 7.34 -5.86
C GLU A 29 -11.27 5.87 -5.53
N TYR A 30 -10.12 5.60 -4.91
CA TYR A 30 -9.80 4.26 -4.39
C TYR A 30 -10.84 3.75 -3.39
N GLN A 31 -11.34 4.64 -2.54
CA GLN A 31 -12.37 4.30 -1.54
C GLN A 31 -13.72 3.99 -2.17
N GLU A 32 -14.11 4.73 -3.21
CA GLU A 32 -15.36 4.50 -3.93
C GLU A 32 -15.33 3.20 -4.74
N GLU A 33 -14.19 2.86 -5.37
CA GLU A 33 -14.05 1.64 -6.18
C GLU A 33 -13.88 0.35 -5.36
N HIS A 34 -13.23 0.41 -4.19
CA HIS A 34 -12.87 -0.79 -3.41
C HIS A 34 -13.75 -1.00 -2.17
N ARG A 35 -14.86 -0.25 -2.06
CA ARG A 35 -15.66 -0.14 -0.82
C ARG A 35 -14.79 0.13 0.41
N ALA A 36 -13.64 0.80 0.28
CA ALA A 36 -12.73 0.98 1.41
C ALA A 36 -13.40 1.85 2.48
N SER A 37 -13.34 1.37 3.71
CA SER A 37 -14.24 1.75 4.78
C SER A 37 -13.95 3.14 5.31
N TRP A 38 -14.98 3.97 5.35
CA TRP A 38 -15.09 5.02 6.36
C TRP A 38 -15.65 4.37 7.62
N SER A 39 -14.99 4.53 8.76
CA SER A 39 -15.62 4.20 10.04
C SER A 39 -16.68 5.25 10.33
N PHE A 40 -17.94 4.82 10.51
CA PHE A 40 -18.96 5.68 11.12
C PHE A 40 -18.74 5.67 12.63
N GLU A 41 -18.30 6.80 13.17
CA GLU A 41 -18.17 6.98 14.60
C GLU A 41 -19.32 7.84 15.10
N GLU A 42 -20.10 7.33 16.05
CA GLU A 42 -21.05 8.14 16.80
C GLU A 42 -20.28 9.00 17.80
N ILE A 43 -20.10 10.29 17.48
CA ILE A 43 -19.49 11.25 18.40
C ILE A 43 -20.54 12.19 18.97
N PRO A 44 -20.43 12.62 20.25
CA PRO A 44 -21.37 13.58 20.81
C PRO A 44 -21.47 14.83 19.92
N ALA A 45 -22.68 15.34 19.68
CA ALA A 45 -22.95 16.43 18.73
C ALA A 45 -22.18 17.71 19.06
N ALA A 46 -22.01 18.02 20.35
CA ALA A 46 -21.17 19.14 20.79
C ALA A 46 -19.70 18.96 20.40
N GLU A 47 -19.22 17.72 20.33
CA GLU A 47 -17.89 17.38 19.87
C GLU A 47 -17.79 17.39 18.34
N ALA A 48 -18.79 16.86 17.64
CA ALA A 48 -18.89 16.87 16.19
C ALA A 48 -18.83 18.30 15.63
N ASN A 49 -19.59 19.22 16.22
CA ASN A 49 -19.62 20.62 15.80
C ASN A 49 -18.26 21.29 15.95
N ILE A 50 -17.47 20.95 16.97
CA ILE A 50 -16.08 21.46 17.11
C ILE A 50 -15.22 21.04 15.91
N TYR A 51 -15.42 19.84 15.37
CA TYR A 51 -14.67 19.39 14.20
C TYR A 51 -15.23 19.94 12.88
N LEU A 52 -16.55 19.97 12.74
CA LEU A 52 -17.21 20.51 11.55
C LEU A 52 -16.94 22.00 11.35
N ASP A 53 -16.76 22.75 12.45
CA ASP A 53 -16.50 24.20 12.43
C ASP A 53 -15.00 24.56 12.38
N ASP A 54 -14.10 23.59 12.58
CA ASP A 54 -12.66 23.82 12.58
C ASP A 54 -12.07 23.52 11.20
N ALA A 55 -11.57 24.56 10.54
CA ALA A 55 -11.02 24.51 9.18
C ALA A 55 -9.91 23.46 9.00
N ARG A 56 -9.25 23.01 10.08
CA ARG A 56 -8.24 21.94 10.05
C ARG A 56 -8.83 20.56 9.75
N TYR A 57 -10.12 20.34 10.04
CA TYR A 57 -10.84 19.08 9.80
C TYR A 57 -11.90 19.22 8.69
N ASN A 58 -11.89 20.32 7.94
CA ASN A 58 -12.77 20.50 6.79
C ASN A 58 -12.42 19.49 5.68
N GLY A 59 -13.41 18.70 5.24
CA GLY A 59 -13.23 17.58 4.30
C GLY A 59 -12.84 16.25 4.94
N TRP A 60 -12.69 16.19 6.27
CA TRP A 60 -12.35 14.99 7.04
C TRP A 60 -13.55 14.33 7.66
N ILE A 61 -14.48 15.16 8.16
CA ILE A 61 -15.64 14.79 8.95
C ILE A 61 -16.83 15.31 8.18
N LEU A 62 -17.54 14.40 7.53
CA LEU A 62 -18.77 14.71 6.81
C LEU A 62 -19.95 14.39 7.72
N ARG A 63 -20.84 15.37 7.87
CA ARG A 63 -22.16 15.13 8.46
C ARG A 63 -22.89 14.21 7.47
N THR A 64 -23.41 13.08 7.95
CA THR A 64 -24.19 12.18 7.08
C THR A 64 -25.29 12.95 6.37
N ASP A 65 -25.45 12.62 5.09
CA ASP A 65 -26.46 13.16 4.19
C ASP A 65 -27.85 13.15 4.86
N PRO A 66 -28.53 14.30 4.99
CA PRO A 66 -29.87 14.37 5.58
C PRO A 66 -30.91 13.50 4.85
N GLU A 67 -30.62 13.01 3.64
CA GLU A 67 -31.52 12.13 2.89
C GLU A 67 -31.52 10.65 3.35
N ARG A 68 -30.52 10.20 4.12
CA ARG A 68 -30.55 8.88 4.78
C ARG A 68 -31.25 8.98 6.14
N GLY A 69 -32.59 9.01 6.08
CA GLY A 69 -33.57 8.64 7.11
C GLY A 69 -33.20 8.82 8.60
N GLU A 70 -33.96 9.69 9.28
CA GLU A 70 -33.89 10.10 10.69
C GLU A 70 -33.88 8.98 11.77
N GLU A 71 -33.89 7.69 11.42
CA GLU A 71 -34.01 6.59 12.40
C GLU A 71 -32.72 6.29 13.20
N THR A 72 -31.57 6.86 12.84
CA THR A 72 -30.28 6.58 13.54
C THR A 72 -29.73 7.73 14.39
N VAL A 73 -30.30 8.93 14.34
CA VAL A 73 -29.82 10.04 15.18
C VAL A 73 -30.44 9.95 16.57
N ARG A 74 -29.87 9.10 17.44
CA ARG A 74 -30.15 9.16 18.88
C ARG A 74 -29.72 10.53 19.42
N THR A 75 -30.58 11.10 20.26
CA THR A 75 -30.51 12.44 20.87
C THR A 75 -29.14 12.77 21.46
N GLY A 76 -28.27 13.38 20.66
CA GLY A 76 -27.02 13.99 21.11
C GLY A 76 -25.73 13.47 20.46
N TYR A 77 -25.79 12.66 19.40
CA TYR A 77 -24.63 12.17 18.66
C TYR A 77 -24.75 12.47 17.15
N VAL A 78 -23.62 12.61 16.46
CA VAL A 78 -23.50 12.81 15.01
C VAL A 78 -22.56 11.74 14.47
N SER A 79 -22.97 11.03 13.43
CA SER A 79 -22.13 10.08 12.71
C SER A 79 -21.19 10.84 11.79
N VAL A 80 -19.88 10.59 11.92
CA VAL A 80 -18.84 11.23 11.11
C VAL A 80 -17.98 10.18 10.43
N GLN A 81 -17.57 10.45 9.19
CA GLN A 81 -16.62 9.64 8.44
C GLN A 81 -15.20 10.11 8.79
N ILE A 82 -14.21 9.23 9.00
CA ILE A 82 -12.79 9.57 9.26
C ILE A 82 -11.88 8.51 8.63
N TYR A 83 -10.70 8.90 8.11
CA TYR A 83 -9.65 7.95 7.72
C TYR A 83 -9.09 7.20 8.95
N GLU A 84 -9.19 5.87 8.98
CA GLU A 84 -8.99 5.03 10.17
C GLU A 84 -7.60 5.15 10.83
N TRP A 85 -6.52 5.12 10.05
CA TRP A 85 -5.14 5.36 10.52
C TRP A 85 -4.95 6.74 11.16
N VAL A 86 -5.63 7.76 10.65
CA VAL A 86 -5.59 9.13 11.17
C VAL A 86 -6.48 9.32 12.39
N TRP A 87 -7.60 8.60 12.47
CA TRP A 87 -8.39 8.57 13.70
C TRP A 87 -7.56 8.06 14.87
N GLN A 88 -6.75 7.01 14.68
CA GLN A 88 -5.81 6.57 15.71
C GLN A 88 -4.77 7.65 16.03
N PHE A 89 -4.13 8.29 15.05
CA PHE A 89 -3.21 9.41 15.32
C PHE A 89 -3.87 10.62 16.02
N ILE A 90 -5.13 10.94 15.72
CA ILE A 90 -5.92 12.00 16.34
C ILE A 90 -6.33 11.64 17.77
N LEU A 91 -6.77 10.40 18.01
CA LEU A 91 -7.08 9.88 19.35
C LEU A 91 -5.85 9.91 20.27
N LEU A 92 -4.67 9.61 19.72
CA LEU A 92 -3.41 9.57 20.46
C LEU A 92 -2.83 10.96 20.78
N SER A 93 -3.25 12.02 20.07
CA SER A 93 -2.67 13.36 20.18
C SER A 93 -3.44 14.35 21.09
N ARG A 94 -4.65 14.04 21.57
CA ARG A 94 -5.46 15.00 22.37
C ARG A 94 -5.31 14.90 23.89
N ARG A 95 -5.25 16.08 24.56
CA ARG A 95 -5.43 16.30 26.00
C ARG A 95 -6.89 16.69 26.28
N GLY A 96 -7.52 15.99 27.22
CA GLY A 96 -8.73 16.42 27.94
C GLY A 96 -10.01 15.67 27.56
N ARG A 97 -10.31 14.53 28.22
CA ARG A 97 -11.60 13.78 28.17
C ARG A 97 -11.89 12.92 29.41
N SER A 98 -13.12 12.42 29.47
CA SER A 98 -13.87 11.73 30.54
C SER A 98 -13.16 10.54 31.20
N LEU A 99 -13.54 10.19 32.45
CA LEU A 99 -12.82 9.26 33.32
C LEU A 99 -12.54 7.87 32.70
N LEU A 100 -13.44 7.31 31.88
CA LEU A 100 -13.26 5.97 31.29
C LEU A 100 -12.35 5.98 30.06
N GLN A 101 -12.51 6.97 29.17
CA GLN A 101 -11.56 7.23 28.09
C GLN A 101 -10.20 7.66 28.64
N LEU A 102 -10.19 8.44 29.73
CA LEU A 102 -9.01 8.78 30.50
C LEU A 102 -8.37 7.53 31.11
N LEU A 103 -9.10 6.49 31.52
CA LEU A 103 -8.52 5.25 32.04
C LEU A 103 -7.91 4.38 30.95
N ILE A 104 -8.53 4.30 29.76
CA ILE A 104 -7.95 3.62 28.59
C ILE A 104 -6.73 4.39 28.08
N LEU A 105 -6.83 5.72 27.93
CA LEU A 105 -5.70 6.61 27.64
C LEU A 105 -4.70 6.73 28.79
N ILE A 106 -5.01 6.44 30.05
CA ILE A 106 -4.04 6.40 31.16
C ILE A 106 -3.32 5.05 31.12
N LYS A 107 -4.01 3.96 30.77
CA LYS A 107 -3.38 2.66 30.53
C LYS A 107 -2.44 2.74 29.32
N TRP A 108 -2.83 3.46 28.27
CA TRP A 108 -2.02 3.72 27.07
C TRP A 108 -0.99 4.85 27.23
N ARG A 109 -1.28 5.98 27.89
CA ARG A 109 -0.27 7.01 28.25
C ARG A 109 0.71 6.53 29.32
N ARG A 110 0.35 5.51 30.10
CA ARG A 110 1.32 4.76 30.91
C ARG A 110 2.27 3.95 30.01
N GLN A 111 1.90 3.62 28.77
CA GLN A 111 2.88 3.37 27.70
C GLN A 111 3.42 4.73 27.21
N LYS A 112 4.42 5.25 27.93
CA LYS A 112 5.04 6.58 27.79
C LYS A 112 5.77 6.85 26.44
N ASN A 113 5.45 6.16 25.35
CA ASN A 113 6.38 5.98 24.22
C ASN A 113 5.94 6.55 22.86
N ILE A 114 4.79 7.23 22.75
CA ILE A 114 4.42 7.87 21.47
C ILE A 114 5.26 9.14 21.28
N ARG A 115 6.17 9.10 20.32
CA ARG A 115 7.21 10.11 20.08
C ARG A 115 6.93 10.99 18.86
N MET A 116 5.66 11.17 18.48
CA MET A 116 5.27 12.02 17.33
C MET A 116 4.19 13.04 17.69
N ASP A 117 4.28 14.22 17.09
CA ASP A 117 3.25 15.25 17.02
C ASP A 117 2.84 15.41 15.54
N VAL A 118 1.66 14.91 15.20
CA VAL A 118 1.16 14.93 13.81
C VAL A 118 0.38 16.21 13.54
N THR A 119 0.79 16.94 12.51
CA THR A 119 0.07 18.09 11.95
C THR A 119 -0.45 17.71 10.58
N PHE A 120 -1.74 17.95 10.36
CA PHE A 120 -2.37 17.74 9.07
C PHE A 120 -2.28 18.99 8.18
N MET A 121 -2.17 18.79 6.87
CA MET A 121 -2.28 19.84 5.87
C MET A 121 -3.14 19.39 4.69
N SER A 122 -4.08 20.26 4.28
CA SER A 122 -4.94 19.99 3.13
C SER A 122 -4.13 19.79 1.85
N TRP A 123 -4.62 18.93 0.94
CA TRP A 123 -4.00 18.75 -0.37
C TRP A 123 -3.86 20.09 -1.11
N ALA A 124 -4.90 20.94 -1.06
CA ALA A 124 -4.88 22.24 -1.73
C ALA A 124 -3.75 23.15 -1.24
N ASP A 125 -3.60 23.28 0.08
CA ASP A 125 -2.53 24.09 0.68
C ASP A 125 -1.15 23.51 0.35
N PHE A 126 -0.99 22.20 0.51
CA PHE A 126 0.24 21.49 0.22
C PHE A 126 0.64 21.64 -1.25
N LYS A 127 -0.27 21.36 -2.18
CA LYS A 127 -0.09 21.56 -3.62
C LYS A 127 0.26 23.01 -3.94
N SER A 128 -0.38 23.99 -3.28
CA SER A 128 -0.07 25.41 -3.50
C SER A 128 1.38 25.76 -3.13
N ILE A 129 1.96 25.08 -2.13
CA ILE A 129 3.37 25.22 -1.75
C ILE A 129 4.23 24.47 -2.77
N MET A 130 3.88 23.22 -3.09
CA MET A 130 4.66 22.34 -3.97
C MET A 130 4.72 22.79 -5.41
N THR A 131 3.74 23.56 -5.89
CA THR A 131 3.71 24.06 -7.28
C THR A 131 4.25 25.49 -7.44
N LYS A 132 4.68 26.14 -6.35
CA LYS A 132 5.34 27.46 -6.40
C LYS A 132 6.79 27.33 -6.85
N LYS A 133 7.25 28.31 -7.64
CA LYS A 133 8.66 28.42 -8.03
C LYS A 133 9.56 28.85 -6.86
N SER A 134 9.01 29.57 -5.88
CA SER A 134 9.74 29.97 -4.67
C SER A 134 9.93 28.76 -3.75
N THR A 135 11.12 28.62 -3.18
CA THR A 135 11.44 27.58 -2.19
C THR A 135 11.08 27.96 -0.77
N SER A 136 10.62 29.20 -0.51
CA SER A 136 10.34 29.70 0.84
C SER A 136 9.37 28.80 1.61
N GLY A 137 8.26 28.39 0.97
CA GLY A 137 7.29 27.48 1.60
C GLY A 137 7.88 26.09 1.89
N LEU A 138 8.76 25.57 1.04
CA LEU A 138 9.45 24.29 1.28
C LEU A 138 10.39 24.39 2.47
N LEU A 139 11.14 25.49 2.57
CA LEU A 139 12.03 25.76 3.70
C LEU A 139 11.25 25.92 5.00
N ASP A 140 10.06 26.53 4.96
CA ASP A 140 9.19 26.65 6.13
C ASP A 140 8.66 25.29 6.58
N LEU A 141 8.30 24.40 5.65
CA LEU A 141 7.95 23.01 5.97
C LEU A 141 9.14 22.27 6.58
N ALA A 142 10.32 22.34 5.94
CA ALA A 142 11.52 21.64 6.39
C ALA A 142 12.04 22.11 7.76
N LYS A 143 11.83 23.39 8.11
CA LYS A 143 12.15 23.91 9.45
C LYS A 143 11.17 23.46 10.53
N LYS A 144 9.91 23.22 10.14
CA LYS A 144 8.81 22.95 11.07
C LYS A 144 8.62 21.46 11.34
N PHE A 145 8.89 20.61 10.36
CA PHE A 145 8.61 19.18 10.40
C PHE A 145 9.88 18.37 10.26
N ASP A 146 9.90 17.22 10.93
CA ASP A 146 10.95 16.22 10.84
C ASP A 146 10.61 15.15 9.79
N CYS A 147 9.32 14.95 9.51
CA CYS A 147 8.83 13.89 8.64
C CYS A 147 7.59 14.35 7.85
N LEU A 148 7.47 13.93 6.60
CA LEU A 148 6.26 13.96 5.79
C LEU A 148 5.73 12.53 5.60
N LEU A 149 4.47 12.30 5.94
CA LEU A 149 3.73 11.09 5.58
C LEU A 149 2.73 11.45 4.49
N GLY A 150 2.77 10.74 3.37
CA GLY A 150 1.86 10.95 2.23
C GLY A 150 2.29 12.07 1.28
N GLY A 151 1.32 12.78 0.72
CA GLY A 151 1.46 13.58 -0.51
C GLY A 151 0.64 12.98 -1.65
N ALA A 152 1.07 13.17 -2.90
CA ALA A 152 0.56 12.38 -4.01
C ALA A 152 1.30 11.04 -4.05
N ASP A 153 0.61 9.97 -4.41
CA ASP A 153 1.17 8.66 -4.62
C ASP A 153 2.02 8.64 -5.89
N LEU A 154 3.32 8.91 -5.73
CA LEU A 154 4.28 8.95 -6.84
C LEU A 154 4.53 7.57 -7.47
N SER A 155 3.95 6.49 -6.93
CA SER A 155 3.99 5.16 -7.54
C SER A 155 3.00 5.00 -8.71
N GLN A 156 2.16 6.02 -8.95
CA GLN A 156 1.11 6.01 -9.97
C GLN A 156 1.14 7.27 -10.84
N GLU A 157 0.28 7.30 -11.86
CA GLU A 157 0.07 8.45 -12.70
C GLU A 157 -0.63 9.56 -11.90
N ILE A 158 0.12 10.58 -11.49
CA ILE A 158 -0.43 11.74 -10.75
C ILE A 158 -0.89 12.89 -11.66
N LYS A 159 -0.82 12.71 -12.98
CA LYS A 159 -1.26 13.70 -13.97
C LYS A 159 -2.76 13.56 -14.22
N THR A 160 -3.55 13.65 -13.16
CA THR A 160 -5.00 13.43 -13.19
C THR A 160 -5.76 14.69 -12.77
N SER A 161 -7.08 14.70 -12.97
CA SER A 161 -7.97 15.78 -12.56
C SER A 161 -7.97 15.97 -11.04
N GLU A 162 -7.92 14.87 -10.29
CA GLU A 162 -8.04 14.79 -8.83
C GLU A 162 -6.87 15.50 -8.16
N HIS A 163 -5.67 15.33 -8.73
CA HIS A 163 -4.46 16.01 -8.27
C HIS A 163 -4.41 17.49 -8.67
N GLU A 164 -5.18 17.90 -9.68
CA GLU A 164 -5.09 19.19 -10.36
C GLU A 164 -3.65 19.50 -10.87
N LEU A 165 -2.91 18.46 -11.25
CA LEU A 165 -1.55 18.52 -11.81
C LEU A 165 -1.53 18.25 -13.32
N THR A 166 -2.63 18.54 -14.02
CA THR A 166 -2.78 18.30 -15.47
C THR A 166 -1.83 19.15 -16.33
N ASN A 167 -1.39 20.30 -15.81
CA ASN A 167 -0.38 21.15 -16.45
C ASN A 167 1.03 20.58 -16.21
N SER A 168 1.71 20.17 -17.29
CA SER A 168 3.07 19.60 -17.22
C SER A 168 4.05 20.46 -16.42
N LYS A 169 3.96 21.79 -16.52
CA LYS A 169 4.84 22.70 -15.77
C LYS A 169 4.58 22.66 -14.27
N HIS A 170 3.32 22.52 -13.85
CA HIS A 170 3.00 22.38 -12.43
C HIS A 170 3.46 21.02 -11.90
N LEU A 171 3.28 19.97 -12.68
CA LEU A 171 3.79 18.64 -12.37
C LEU A 171 5.32 18.64 -12.21
N ASP A 172 6.06 19.23 -13.15
CA ASP A 172 7.54 19.31 -13.08
C ASP A 172 8.00 20.07 -11.81
N ILE A 173 7.33 21.17 -11.48
CA ILE A 173 7.63 21.94 -10.27
C ILE A 173 7.30 21.12 -9.03
N TYR A 174 6.15 20.42 -9.01
CA TYR A 174 5.75 19.54 -7.92
C TYR A 174 6.78 18.44 -7.69
N ILE A 175 7.15 17.68 -8.73
CA ILE A 175 8.12 16.59 -8.66
C ILE A 175 9.47 17.09 -8.15
N ARG A 176 9.96 18.22 -8.68
CA ARG A 176 11.22 18.80 -8.20
C ARG A 176 11.14 19.22 -6.73
N ASN A 177 10.03 19.83 -6.32
CA ASN A 177 9.86 20.36 -4.98
C ASN A 177 9.61 19.26 -3.93
N ILE A 178 8.86 18.21 -4.26
CA ILE A 178 8.67 17.05 -3.37
C ILE A 178 9.95 16.25 -3.21
N GLN A 179 10.74 16.10 -4.29
CA GLN A 179 12.09 15.58 -4.20
C GLN A 179 12.91 16.46 -3.25
N TYR A 180 13.01 17.77 -3.49
CA TYR A 180 13.77 18.67 -2.62
C TYR A 180 13.37 18.55 -1.14
N LEU A 181 12.06 18.49 -0.85
CA LEU A 181 11.57 18.29 0.51
C LEU A 181 12.01 16.93 1.08
N SER A 182 11.96 15.85 0.29
CA SER A 182 12.40 14.52 0.72
C SER A 182 13.90 14.41 0.98
N TRP A 183 14.71 15.39 0.56
CA TRP A 183 16.11 15.51 0.97
C TRP A 183 16.28 16.32 2.26
N ALA A 184 15.33 17.19 2.58
CA ALA A 184 15.41 18.10 3.73
C ALA A 184 14.79 17.51 5.00
N ILE A 185 13.79 16.64 4.86
CA ILE A 185 13.11 15.95 5.95
C ILE A 185 12.87 14.50 5.57
N ALA A 186 12.63 13.63 6.55
CA ALA A 186 12.21 12.27 6.27
C ALA A 186 10.87 12.27 5.50
N MET A 187 10.69 11.35 4.56
CA MET A 187 9.45 11.21 3.82
C MET A 187 9.11 9.74 3.67
N TRP A 188 7.86 9.36 3.92
CA TRP A 188 7.40 7.98 3.73
C TRP A 188 6.20 7.90 2.77
N PRO A 189 6.35 7.16 1.64
CA PRO A 189 7.60 6.63 1.10
C PRO A 189 8.53 7.75 0.61
N PRO A 190 9.87 7.58 0.61
CA PRO A 190 10.78 8.54 0.02
C PRO A 190 10.43 8.81 -1.44
N ALA A 191 10.44 10.06 -1.87
CA ALA A 191 9.97 10.44 -3.20
C ALA A 191 10.67 9.64 -4.32
N LYS A 192 12.00 9.45 -4.22
CA LYS A 192 12.79 8.66 -5.17
C LYS A 192 12.33 7.20 -5.26
N GLU A 193 12.08 6.56 -4.13
CA GLU A 193 11.62 5.17 -4.09
C GLU A 193 10.22 5.04 -4.69
N ALA A 194 9.32 5.95 -4.34
CA ALA A 194 7.96 5.97 -4.87
C ALA A 194 7.92 6.20 -6.39
N MET A 195 8.72 7.14 -6.90
CA MET A 195 8.85 7.34 -8.35
C MET A 195 9.54 6.15 -9.05
N TYR A 196 10.40 5.41 -8.35
CA TYR A 196 10.97 4.19 -8.91
C TYR A 196 9.91 3.08 -8.98
N SER A 197 9.09 2.91 -7.93
CA SER A 197 8.06 1.87 -7.89
C SER A 197 6.97 2.02 -8.95
N LYS A 198 6.81 3.22 -9.56
CA LYS A 198 5.89 3.41 -10.69
C LYS A 198 6.28 2.59 -11.93
N HIS A 199 7.56 2.25 -12.04
CA HIS A 199 8.12 1.39 -13.08
C HIS A 199 7.97 -0.09 -12.70
N LYS A 200 6.74 -0.61 -12.80
CA LYS A 200 6.40 -1.99 -12.43
C LYS A 200 7.28 -3.05 -13.12
N TYR A 201 7.66 -2.83 -14.38
CA TYR A 201 8.58 -3.73 -15.08
C TYR A 201 9.96 -3.79 -14.40
N ASP A 202 10.42 -2.64 -13.91
CA ASP A 202 11.59 -2.44 -13.03
C ASP A 202 11.66 -3.49 -11.92
N LEU A 203 10.61 -3.44 -11.10
CA LEU A 203 10.38 -4.30 -9.96
C LEU A 203 10.22 -5.77 -10.37
N ILE A 204 9.51 -6.07 -11.46
CA ILE A 204 9.35 -7.45 -11.94
C ILE A 204 10.70 -8.06 -12.29
N MET A 205 11.62 -7.32 -12.93
CA MET A 205 12.96 -7.82 -13.23
C MET A 205 13.77 -8.12 -11.96
N ASP A 206 13.61 -7.31 -10.91
CA ASP A 206 14.21 -7.61 -9.61
C ASP A 206 13.64 -8.90 -9.00
N LEU A 207 12.33 -9.05 -9.04
CA LEU A 207 11.65 -10.24 -8.53
C LEU A 207 11.97 -11.50 -9.35
N ASP A 208 12.17 -11.38 -10.66
CA ASP A 208 12.64 -12.47 -11.53
C ASP A 208 14.07 -12.90 -11.17
N SER A 209 14.95 -11.93 -10.87
CA SER A 209 16.27 -12.22 -10.34
C SER A 209 16.17 -12.95 -9.00
N ILE A 210 15.36 -12.44 -8.04
CA ILE A 210 15.20 -13.02 -6.70
C ILE A 210 14.62 -14.43 -6.78
N ALA A 211 13.63 -14.64 -7.64
CA ALA A 211 13.03 -15.95 -7.86
C ALA A 211 14.07 -16.98 -8.29
N LYS A 212 15.00 -16.57 -9.16
CA LYS A 212 16.08 -17.42 -9.63
C LYS A 212 17.18 -17.65 -8.59
N THR A 213 17.56 -16.64 -7.81
CA THR A 213 18.76 -16.70 -6.96
C THR A 213 18.49 -17.03 -5.50
N ASP A 214 17.32 -16.67 -4.97
CA ASP A 214 17.06 -16.67 -3.53
C ASP A 214 15.93 -17.62 -3.13
N THR A 215 14.84 -17.68 -3.92
CA THR A 215 13.67 -18.52 -3.58
C THR A 215 13.56 -19.79 -4.41
N ALA A 216 14.29 -19.89 -5.53
CA ALA A 216 14.19 -20.98 -6.50
C ALA A 216 12.75 -21.24 -7.00
N THR A 217 11.95 -20.18 -7.16
CA THR A 217 10.58 -20.26 -7.67
C THR A 217 10.49 -19.83 -9.13
N CYS A 218 9.39 -20.18 -9.81
CA CYS A 218 9.11 -19.70 -11.16
C CYS A 218 8.23 -18.44 -11.11
N ARG A 219 8.23 -17.69 -12.20
CA ARG A 219 7.46 -16.44 -12.34
C ARG A 219 6.89 -16.33 -13.76
N PRO A 220 5.77 -15.61 -13.94
CA PRO A 220 5.23 -15.38 -15.27
C PRO A 220 6.18 -14.52 -16.09
N VAL A 221 6.54 -15.01 -17.28
CA VAL A 221 7.40 -14.29 -18.23
C VAL A 221 6.77 -12.95 -18.58
N THR A 222 7.53 -11.87 -18.37
CA THR A 222 7.09 -10.49 -18.62
C THR A 222 8.08 -9.77 -19.55
N ALA A 223 7.57 -9.06 -20.53
CA ALA A 223 8.37 -8.26 -21.46
C ALA A 223 7.69 -6.91 -21.76
N LEU A 224 8.47 -5.87 -22.03
CA LEU A 224 7.92 -4.62 -22.57
C LEU A 224 7.36 -4.84 -23.97
N ILE A 225 6.22 -4.21 -24.25
CA ILE A 225 5.66 -4.20 -25.61
C ILE A 225 6.53 -3.29 -26.47
N THR A 226 7.05 -3.79 -27.57
CA THR A 226 7.87 -3.04 -28.54
C THR A 226 7.39 -3.34 -29.96
N ARG A 227 8.03 -2.73 -30.95
CA ARG A 227 7.78 -3.03 -32.38
C ARG A 227 8.09 -4.48 -32.74
N ASP A 228 9.02 -5.09 -32.01
CA ASP A 228 9.49 -6.46 -32.23
C ASP A 228 8.71 -7.48 -31.39
N SER A 229 7.71 -7.06 -30.62
CA SER A 229 6.87 -7.97 -29.85
C SER A 229 6.11 -8.93 -30.78
N PRO A 230 5.86 -10.18 -30.34
CA PRO A 230 5.18 -11.19 -31.14
C PRO A 230 3.77 -10.74 -31.58
N ARG A 231 3.34 -11.28 -32.72
CA ARG A 231 2.02 -11.03 -33.31
C ARG A 231 1.35 -12.38 -33.64
N PRO A 232 0.12 -12.65 -33.15
CA PRO A 232 -0.64 -11.84 -32.19
C PRO A 232 0.06 -11.75 -30.82
N LEU A 233 -0.30 -10.75 -30.01
CA LEU A 233 0.26 -10.59 -28.65
C LEU A 233 -0.16 -11.73 -27.70
N SER A 234 -1.32 -12.32 -27.93
CA SER A 234 -1.90 -13.43 -27.15
C SER A 234 -2.52 -14.46 -28.09
N SER A 235 -2.43 -15.73 -27.74
CA SER A 235 -3.09 -16.84 -28.44
C SER A 235 -3.71 -17.82 -27.44
N GLU A 236 -4.63 -18.66 -27.88
CA GLU A 236 -5.27 -19.68 -27.03
C GLU A 236 -4.26 -20.60 -26.33
N ASN A 237 -3.16 -20.96 -27.01
CA ASN A 237 -2.11 -21.82 -26.48
C ASN A 237 -1.04 -21.06 -25.66
N ASN A 238 -1.08 -19.73 -25.65
CA ASN A 238 -0.14 -18.89 -24.91
C ASN A 238 -0.85 -17.60 -24.48
N PRO A 239 -1.84 -17.71 -23.57
CA PRO A 239 -2.64 -16.57 -23.17
C PRO A 239 -1.74 -15.54 -22.47
N LYS A 240 -1.87 -14.28 -22.87
CA LYS A 240 -1.13 -13.16 -22.27
C LYS A 240 -2.08 -12.09 -21.74
N VAL A 241 -1.64 -11.42 -20.69
CA VAL A 241 -2.23 -10.17 -20.22
C VAL A 241 -1.34 -9.00 -20.62
N VAL A 242 -1.97 -7.86 -20.89
CA VAL A 242 -1.28 -6.59 -21.13
C VAL A 242 -1.56 -5.67 -19.96
N LYS A 243 -0.51 -5.14 -19.33
CA LYS A 243 -0.58 -4.26 -18.17
C LYS A 243 0.12 -2.94 -18.48
N ARG A 244 -0.45 -1.81 -18.08
CA ARG A 244 0.19 -0.49 -18.15
C ARG A 244 0.88 -0.15 -16.83
N GLU A 245 2.10 0.38 -16.89
CA GLU A 245 2.75 0.99 -15.73
C GLU A 245 2.02 2.24 -15.25
N GLU A 246 2.33 2.70 -14.03
CA GLU A 246 1.71 3.88 -13.41
C GLU A 246 0.18 3.81 -13.26
N SER A 247 -0.43 2.65 -13.51
CA SER A 247 -1.86 2.41 -13.28
C SER A 247 -2.08 1.70 -11.95
N ASN A 248 -3.11 2.18 -11.24
CA ASN A 248 -3.75 1.43 -10.18
C ASN A 248 -5.11 0.87 -10.65
N THR A 249 -5.72 -0.01 -9.85
CA THR A 249 -7.13 -0.45 -9.93
C THR A 249 -7.61 -1.14 -11.20
N CYS A 250 -6.76 -1.95 -11.82
CA CYS A 250 -7.10 -2.82 -12.94
C CYS A 250 -7.63 -2.12 -14.22
N LYS A 251 -7.81 -0.79 -14.19
CA LYS A 251 -8.31 0.05 -15.30
C LYS A 251 -7.51 -0.11 -16.59
N ASN A 252 -6.20 -0.34 -16.47
CA ASN A 252 -5.29 -0.48 -17.60
C ASN A 252 -4.69 -1.89 -17.69
N ILE A 253 -5.54 -2.90 -17.48
CA ILE A 253 -5.22 -4.32 -17.69
C ILE A 253 -6.12 -4.85 -18.82
N HIS A 254 -5.52 -5.53 -19.79
CA HIS A 254 -6.24 -6.28 -20.82
C HIS A 254 -6.01 -7.78 -20.62
N PHE A 255 -7.10 -8.51 -20.47
CA PHE A 255 -7.11 -9.97 -20.36
C PHE A 255 -6.94 -10.68 -21.70
N PRO A 256 -6.60 -11.97 -21.73
CA PRO A 256 -6.29 -12.69 -22.96
C PRO A 256 -7.32 -12.52 -24.08
N GLU A 257 -8.62 -12.45 -23.74
CA GLU A 257 -9.74 -12.29 -24.67
C GLU A 257 -9.68 -10.93 -25.38
N VAL A 258 -9.35 -9.88 -24.64
CA VAL A 258 -9.19 -8.51 -25.16
C VAL A 258 -7.88 -8.40 -25.93
N VAL A 259 -6.78 -8.93 -25.40
CA VAL A 259 -5.45 -8.87 -26.03
C VAL A 259 -5.45 -9.55 -27.39
N HIS A 260 -6.20 -10.64 -27.53
CA HIS A 260 -6.35 -11.35 -28.80
C HIS A 260 -7.02 -10.50 -29.90
N GLN A 261 -7.85 -9.52 -29.52
CA GLN A 261 -8.63 -8.69 -30.43
C GLN A 261 -7.95 -7.36 -30.78
N LEU A 262 -6.83 -7.03 -30.12
CA LEU A 262 -6.13 -5.76 -30.36
C LEU A 262 -5.61 -5.67 -31.79
N ASN A 263 -5.98 -4.60 -32.48
CA ASN A 263 -5.48 -4.31 -33.82
C ASN A 263 -4.09 -3.64 -33.80
N GLU A 264 -3.44 -3.57 -34.95
CA GLU A 264 -2.07 -3.03 -35.06
C GLU A 264 -1.97 -1.57 -34.60
N LYS A 265 -3.01 -0.74 -34.81
CA LYS A 265 -3.02 0.65 -34.37
C LYS A 265 -3.08 0.76 -32.85
N GLU A 266 -3.89 -0.07 -32.21
CA GLU A 266 -3.99 -0.15 -30.74
C GLU A 266 -2.66 -0.60 -30.15
N ILE A 267 -2.04 -1.65 -30.70
CA ILE A 267 -0.75 -2.11 -30.22
C ILE A 267 0.34 -1.06 -30.46
N ALA A 268 0.31 -0.36 -31.60
CA ALA A 268 1.25 0.73 -31.87
C ALA A 268 1.11 1.93 -30.93
N SER A 269 -0.06 2.10 -30.30
CA SER A 269 -0.26 3.07 -29.23
C SER A 269 0.42 2.68 -27.91
N MET A 270 0.70 1.38 -27.73
CA MET A 270 1.34 0.82 -26.53
C MET A 270 2.88 0.83 -26.60
N TYR A 271 3.48 1.17 -27.75
CA TYR A 271 4.94 1.25 -27.86
C TYR A 271 5.53 2.34 -26.95
N PRO A 272 6.71 2.10 -26.34
CA PRO A 272 7.38 3.05 -25.46
C PRO A 272 7.55 4.41 -26.14
N ARG A 273 7.21 5.47 -25.41
CA ARG A 273 7.42 6.87 -25.80
C ARG A 273 7.96 7.64 -24.61
N ASP A 274 8.86 8.58 -24.87
CA ASP A 274 9.46 9.39 -23.82
C ASP A 274 8.39 10.12 -23.00
N GLY A 275 8.47 9.96 -21.68
CA GLY A 275 7.53 10.58 -20.74
C GLY A 275 6.13 9.97 -20.70
N GLN A 276 5.90 8.81 -21.33
CA GLN A 276 4.65 8.05 -21.21
C GLN A 276 4.85 6.74 -20.43
N PRO A 277 3.82 6.27 -19.70
CA PRO A 277 3.88 4.96 -19.05
C PRO A 277 4.09 3.84 -20.06
N ARG A 278 4.90 2.85 -19.69
CA ARG A 278 5.21 1.70 -20.53
C ARG A 278 4.10 0.67 -20.43
N TRP A 279 3.95 -0.14 -21.48
CA TRP A 279 3.08 -1.30 -21.47
C TRP A 279 3.91 -2.57 -21.45
N MET A 280 3.46 -3.56 -20.69
CA MET A 280 4.11 -4.86 -20.56
C MET A 280 3.14 -6.00 -20.94
N LEU A 281 3.69 -7.00 -21.60
CA LEU A 281 3.06 -8.27 -21.93
C LEU A 281 3.53 -9.32 -20.93
N GLN A 282 2.61 -9.98 -20.24
CA GLN A 282 2.92 -10.98 -19.22
C GLN A 282 2.16 -12.28 -19.50
N THR A 283 2.79 -13.44 -19.27
CA THR A 283 2.09 -14.73 -19.28
C THR A 283 0.89 -14.70 -18.35
N TYR A 284 -0.29 -15.07 -18.86
CA TYR A 284 -1.49 -15.14 -18.05
C TYR A 284 -1.34 -16.28 -17.02
N VAL A 285 -1.64 -15.98 -15.76
CA VAL A 285 -1.63 -16.94 -14.66
C VAL A 285 -3.08 -17.18 -14.23
N PRO A 286 -3.72 -18.29 -14.62
CA PRO A 286 -5.13 -18.54 -14.33
C PRO A 286 -5.46 -18.55 -12.84
N TYR A 287 -4.51 -18.95 -12.00
CA TYR A 287 -4.68 -19.01 -10.55
C TYR A 287 -5.03 -17.67 -9.92
N VAL A 288 -4.51 -16.55 -10.43
CA VAL A 288 -4.88 -15.21 -9.91
C VAL A 288 -6.39 -14.97 -10.06
N ALA A 289 -6.98 -15.42 -11.17
CA ALA A 289 -8.39 -15.23 -11.46
C ALA A 289 -9.29 -16.29 -10.78
N ARG A 290 -8.74 -17.45 -10.40
CA ARG A 290 -9.51 -18.58 -9.84
C ARG A 290 -9.38 -18.71 -8.33
N ILE A 291 -8.15 -18.57 -7.82
CA ILE A 291 -7.76 -18.71 -6.42
C ILE A 291 -7.70 -17.33 -5.77
N GLY A 292 -7.26 -16.31 -6.50
CA GLY A 292 -7.05 -14.99 -5.95
C GLY A 292 -5.62 -14.81 -5.46
N GLU A 293 -5.47 -14.02 -4.39
CA GLU A 293 -4.17 -13.57 -3.90
C GLU A 293 -4.12 -13.55 -2.39
N TRP A 294 -2.96 -13.90 -1.83
CA TRP A 294 -2.61 -13.61 -0.45
C TRP A 294 -1.98 -12.23 -0.38
N ARG A 295 -2.64 -11.30 0.31
CA ARG A 295 -2.12 -9.95 0.54
C ARG A 295 -1.39 -9.95 1.89
N ILE A 296 -0.06 -10.02 1.84
CA ILE A 296 0.80 -10.23 3.00
C ILE A 296 1.39 -8.90 3.46
N PHE A 297 1.00 -8.47 4.65
CA PHE A 297 1.50 -7.26 5.29
C PHE A 297 2.81 -7.55 6.00
N MET A 298 3.83 -6.76 5.66
CA MET A 298 5.20 -6.95 6.09
C MET A 298 5.72 -5.71 6.82
N ARG A 299 6.60 -5.94 7.79
CA ARG A 299 7.26 -4.91 8.60
C ARG A 299 8.64 -5.41 9.01
N ASP A 300 9.66 -4.56 8.87
CA ASP A 300 11.06 -4.88 9.21
C ASP A 300 11.53 -6.21 8.58
N GLY A 301 11.06 -6.50 7.36
CA GLY A 301 11.38 -7.74 6.65
C GLY A 301 10.66 -8.99 7.17
N GLN A 302 9.67 -8.85 8.06
CA GLN A 302 8.92 -9.94 8.69
C GLN A 302 7.43 -9.88 8.35
N MET A 303 6.80 -11.05 8.27
CA MET A 303 5.36 -11.16 8.06
C MET A 303 4.59 -10.77 9.33
N MET A 304 3.77 -9.73 9.25
CA MET A 304 2.87 -9.35 10.34
C MET A 304 1.58 -10.17 10.31
N GLN A 305 0.95 -10.20 9.13
CA GLN A 305 -0.39 -10.71 8.91
C GLN A 305 -0.62 -10.92 7.42
N GLY A 306 -1.57 -11.80 7.08
CA GLY A 306 -2.07 -11.94 5.72
C GLY A 306 -3.59 -11.86 5.69
N ILE A 307 -4.11 -11.49 4.54
CA ILE A 307 -5.50 -11.72 4.15
C ILE A 307 -5.50 -12.43 2.80
N ILE A 308 -6.62 -13.04 2.45
CA ILE A 308 -6.86 -13.62 1.14
C ILE A 308 -7.88 -12.73 0.45
N THR A 309 -7.61 -12.31 -0.79
CA THR A 309 -8.57 -11.62 -1.66
C THR A 309 -9.01 -12.57 -2.76
N THR A 310 -10.31 -12.81 -2.86
CA THR A 310 -10.89 -13.79 -3.79
C THR A 310 -11.87 -13.11 -4.74
N PRO A 311 -11.84 -13.43 -6.04
CA PRO A 311 -12.78 -12.88 -7.00
C PRO A 311 -14.14 -13.61 -6.93
N HIS A 312 -15.23 -12.85 -6.87
CA HIS A 312 -16.62 -13.30 -6.95
C HIS A 312 -17.26 -12.95 -8.30
N GLY A 313 -18.10 -13.88 -8.77
CA GLY A 313 -18.73 -13.80 -10.08
C GLY A 313 -17.76 -14.22 -11.18
N GLY A 314 -18.03 -15.35 -11.84
CA GLY A 314 -17.22 -15.82 -12.94
C GLY A 314 -16.96 -14.71 -13.96
N ARG A 315 -15.72 -14.59 -14.44
CA ARG A 315 -15.26 -13.57 -15.39
C ARG A 315 -15.84 -13.75 -16.81
N GLU A 316 -17.15 -13.94 -16.94
CA GLU A 316 -17.84 -13.79 -18.23
C GLU A 316 -17.90 -12.31 -18.68
N LYS A 317 -17.43 -11.37 -17.85
CA LYS A 317 -17.35 -9.94 -18.15
C LYS A 317 -15.90 -9.51 -18.43
N ASN A 318 -15.71 -8.86 -19.57
CA ASN A 318 -14.42 -8.58 -20.22
C ASN A 318 -13.47 -7.61 -19.47
N HIS A 319 -13.81 -7.17 -18.25
CA HIS A 319 -13.01 -6.19 -17.48
C HIS A 319 -12.97 -6.55 -15.99
N GLU A 320 -11.79 -6.40 -15.36
CA GLU A 320 -11.59 -6.67 -13.92
C GLU A 320 -12.43 -5.75 -13.03
N ALA A 321 -12.78 -4.56 -13.52
CA ALA A 321 -13.62 -3.59 -12.82
C ALA A 321 -15.04 -4.12 -12.53
N ASP A 322 -15.47 -5.18 -13.22
CA ASP A 322 -16.77 -5.83 -12.99
C ASP A 322 -16.69 -7.02 -12.02
N VAL A 323 -15.49 -7.38 -11.54
CA VAL A 323 -15.27 -8.48 -10.60
C VAL A 323 -15.48 -7.96 -9.18
N GLU A 324 -16.49 -8.48 -8.48
CA GLU A 324 -16.64 -8.22 -7.06
C GLU A 324 -15.56 -8.98 -6.31
N TRP A 325 -14.78 -8.33 -5.46
CA TRP A 325 -13.78 -9.00 -4.63
C TRP A 325 -14.31 -9.15 -3.22
N SER A 326 -14.16 -10.33 -2.63
CA SER A 326 -14.20 -10.47 -1.18
C SER A 326 -12.79 -10.66 -0.64
N TRP A 327 -12.69 -10.54 0.67
CA TRP A 327 -11.48 -10.85 1.37
C TRP A 327 -11.80 -11.49 2.70
N THR A 328 -10.87 -12.32 3.18
CA THR A 328 -10.96 -12.96 4.48
C THR A 328 -9.60 -12.97 5.17
N MET A 329 -9.63 -13.07 6.49
CA MET A 329 -8.43 -13.19 7.28
C MET A 329 -7.68 -14.48 6.96
N LEU A 330 -6.36 -14.40 6.82
CA LEU A 330 -5.52 -15.59 6.69
C LEU A 330 -5.40 -16.29 8.05
N ALA A 331 -6.41 -17.10 8.39
CA ALA A 331 -6.46 -17.89 9.61
C ALA A 331 -5.75 -19.24 9.43
N GLY A 332 -5.87 -19.84 8.24
CA GLY A 332 -5.25 -21.10 7.86
C GLY A 332 -5.15 -21.20 6.34
N GLN A 333 -4.17 -21.94 5.86
CA GLN A 333 -3.96 -22.20 4.44
C GLN A 333 -3.44 -23.61 4.21
N TYR A 334 -3.58 -24.09 2.98
CA TYR A 334 -2.93 -25.30 2.51
C TYR A 334 -1.46 -25.03 2.20
N SER A 335 -0.62 -26.06 2.27
CA SER A 335 0.71 -26.02 1.64
C SER A 335 0.58 -26.06 0.12
N LEU A 336 1.63 -25.68 -0.62
CA LEU A 336 1.63 -25.80 -2.08
C LEU A 336 1.34 -27.22 -2.56
N GLN A 337 1.85 -28.24 -1.87
CA GLN A 337 1.59 -29.64 -2.19
C GLN A 337 0.10 -29.99 -2.00
N GLU A 338 -0.51 -29.61 -0.87
CA GLU A 338 -1.93 -29.87 -0.64
C GLU A 338 -2.82 -29.11 -1.63
N MET A 339 -2.49 -27.86 -1.96
CA MET A 339 -3.21 -27.09 -2.99
C MET A 339 -3.19 -27.82 -4.33
N ARG A 340 -2.02 -28.35 -4.72
CA ARG A 340 -1.88 -29.12 -5.95
C ARG A 340 -2.77 -30.36 -5.94
N GLU A 341 -2.77 -31.11 -4.85
CA GLU A 341 -3.62 -32.29 -4.70
C GLU A 341 -5.11 -31.94 -4.82
N ILE A 342 -5.56 -30.81 -4.29
CA ILE A 342 -6.94 -30.33 -4.44
C ILE A 342 -7.23 -30.00 -5.91
N ILE A 343 -6.34 -29.23 -6.55
CA ILE A 343 -6.48 -28.79 -7.95
C ILE A 343 -6.52 -29.96 -8.93
N GLU A 344 -5.68 -30.99 -8.72
CA GLU A 344 -5.64 -32.18 -9.56
C GLU A 344 -6.88 -33.07 -9.38
N ASN A 345 -7.43 -33.12 -8.16
CA ASN A 345 -8.60 -33.95 -7.85
C ASN A 345 -9.93 -33.28 -8.22
N ASP A 346 -9.99 -31.94 -8.28
CA ASP A 346 -11.17 -31.21 -8.73
C ASP A 346 -10.81 -30.10 -9.73
N PRO A 347 -10.98 -30.31 -11.05
CA PRO A 347 -10.71 -29.28 -12.05
C PRO A 347 -11.63 -28.06 -11.95
N ASN A 348 -12.75 -28.16 -11.23
CA ASN A 348 -13.74 -27.09 -11.01
C ASN A 348 -13.59 -26.40 -9.65
N TYR A 349 -12.48 -26.61 -8.94
CA TYR A 349 -12.20 -25.94 -7.67
C TYR A 349 -12.49 -24.44 -7.75
N VAL A 350 -13.06 -23.90 -6.67
CA VAL A 350 -13.23 -22.45 -6.46
C VAL A 350 -12.18 -21.93 -5.48
N SER A 351 -12.08 -20.60 -5.40
CA SER A 351 -11.10 -19.95 -4.52
C SER A 351 -11.20 -20.41 -3.07
N ASP A 352 -12.43 -20.52 -2.55
CA ASP A 352 -12.66 -20.90 -1.15
C ASP A 352 -12.18 -22.32 -0.84
N ASP A 353 -12.13 -23.22 -1.84
CA ASP A 353 -11.67 -24.60 -1.66
C ASP A 353 -10.15 -24.69 -1.46
N VAL A 354 -9.39 -23.75 -2.02
CA VAL A 354 -7.93 -23.83 -2.15
C VAL A 354 -7.20 -22.76 -1.34
N SER A 355 -7.78 -21.59 -1.20
CA SER A 355 -7.10 -20.44 -0.59
C SER A 355 -7.24 -20.45 0.93
N LEU A 356 -8.40 -20.90 1.43
CA LEU A 356 -8.74 -20.92 2.84
C LEU A 356 -8.86 -22.37 3.31
N ARG A 357 -8.10 -22.73 4.35
CA ARG A 357 -8.21 -24.06 4.98
C ARG A 357 -9.07 -23.99 6.23
N GLU A 358 -10.23 -24.63 6.19
CA GLU A 358 -11.05 -24.87 7.37
C GLU A 358 -10.62 -26.15 8.09
N GLY A 359 -9.99 -26.01 9.27
CA GLY A 359 -9.53 -27.15 10.08
C GLY A 359 -8.17 -27.71 9.66
N GLY A 360 -7.92 -28.99 9.96
CA GLY A 360 -6.60 -29.63 9.81
C GLY A 360 -5.82 -29.73 11.12
N ARG A 361 -4.71 -30.48 11.10
CA ARG A 361 -3.84 -30.59 12.28
C ARG A 361 -3.04 -29.30 12.44
N GLU A 362 -2.83 -28.87 13.69
CA GLU A 362 -2.06 -27.65 14.00
C GLU A 362 -0.65 -27.68 13.37
N GLU A 363 -0.01 -28.84 13.33
CA GLU A 363 1.30 -29.03 12.70
C GLU A 363 1.29 -28.77 11.19
N GLU A 364 0.23 -29.17 10.48
CA GLU A 364 0.07 -28.96 9.03
C GLU A 364 -0.17 -27.48 8.72
N LEU A 365 -1.06 -26.85 9.50
CA LEU A 365 -1.34 -25.42 9.40
C LEU A 365 -0.09 -24.58 9.69
N LEU A 366 0.69 -24.98 10.70
CA LEU A 366 1.95 -24.33 11.02
C LEU A 366 2.98 -24.50 9.90
N ALA A 367 3.11 -25.71 9.35
CA ALA A 367 4.04 -25.98 8.24
C ALA A 367 3.69 -25.16 6.99
N ALA A 368 2.42 -25.15 6.58
CA ALA A 368 1.94 -24.35 5.45
C ALA A 368 2.15 -22.85 5.68
N ARG A 369 1.93 -22.35 6.90
CA ARG A 369 2.21 -20.95 7.25
C ARG A 369 3.70 -20.63 7.18
N LEU A 370 4.55 -21.50 7.72
CA LEU A 370 6.00 -21.33 7.68
C LEU A 370 6.54 -21.31 6.24
N GLU A 371 5.97 -22.13 5.35
CA GLU A 371 6.30 -22.14 3.92
C GLU A 371 6.08 -20.76 3.28
N LEU A 372 4.88 -20.17 3.43
CA LEU A 372 4.57 -18.83 2.90
C LEU A 372 5.37 -17.72 3.60
N THR A 373 5.53 -17.79 4.92
CA THR A 373 6.36 -16.83 5.67
C THR A 373 7.81 -16.86 5.18
N GLN A 374 8.38 -18.05 4.99
CA GLN A 374 9.74 -18.19 4.48
C GLN A 374 9.88 -17.61 3.06
N PHE A 375 8.93 -17.90 2.17
CA PHE A 375 8.92 -17.33 0.81
C PHE A 375 8.87 -15.79 0.82
N THR A 376 7.91 -15.23 1.56
CA THR A 376 7.67 -13.78 1.60
C THR A 376 8.80 -13.01 2.26
N GLU A 377 9.32 -13.48 3.40
CA GLU A 377 10.45 -12.84 4.07
C GLU A 377 11.74 -12.93 3.25
N THR A 378 12.01 -14.08 2.61
CA THR A 378 13.19 -14.23 1.75
C THR A 378 13.11 -13.28 0.56
N THR A 379 11.95 -13.24 -0.10
CA THR A 379 11.70 -12.33 -1.23
C THR A 379 11.88 -10.86 -0.81
N LEU A 380 11.28 -10.46 0.30
CA LEU A 380 11.34 -9.08 0.77
C LEU A 380 12.76 -8.66 1.17
N LYS A 381 13.49 -9.52 1.90
CA LYS A 381 14.88 -9.25 2.30
C LYS A 381 15.77 -9.04 1.08
N ALA A 382 15.64 -9.89 0.06
CA ALA A 382 16.40 -9.75 -1.18
C ALA A 382 16.01 -8.48 -1.96
N LEU A 383 14.72 -8.14 -2.00
CA LEU A 383 14.24 -6.91 -2.65
C LEU A 383 14.76 -5.64 -1.96
N ILE A 384 14.72 -5.59 -0.62
CA ILE A 384 15.27 -4.49 0.18
C ILE A 384 16.75 -4.28 -0.15
N LEU A 385 17.54 -5.36 -0.25
CA LEU A 385 18.96 -5.27 -0.60
C LEU A 385 19.15 -4.65 -1.99
N LYS A 386 18.42 -5.13 -3.00
CA LYS A 386 18.48 -4.57 -4.38
C LYS A 386 18.09 -3.09 -4.41
N GLU A 387 17.05 -2.69 -3.67
CA GLU A 387 16.64 -1.28 -3.61
C GLU A 387 17.70 -0.38 -2.96
N LYS A 388 18.33 -0.85 -1.87
CA LYS A 388 19.41 -0.14 -1.19
C LYS A 388 20.63 0.01 -2.10
N GLU A 389 21.02 -1.07 -2.79
CA GLU A 389 22.12 -1.04 -3.76
C GLU A 389 21.85 -0.05 -4.89
N ARG A 390 20.64 -0.05 -5.46
CA ARG A 390 20.25 0.85 -6.55
C ARG A 390 20.20 2.31 -6.13
N SER A 391 19.59 2.59 -4.98
CA SER A 391 19.37 3.96 -4.50
C SER A 391 20.59 4.55 -3.80
N GLY A 392 21.53 3.71 -3.36
CA GLY A 392 22.59 4.07 -2.42
C GLY A 392 22.05 4.42 -1.02
N ALA A 393 20.76 4.15 -0.76
CA ALA A 393 20.15 4.42 0.53
C ALA A 393 20.52 3.32 1.52
N ARG A 394 20.75 3.71 2.78
CA ARG A 394 20.98 2.75 3.87
C ARG A 394 19.70 2.05 4.31
N PHE A 395 18.55 2.70 4.10
CA PHE A 395 17.22 2.22 4.48
C PHE A 395 16.29 2.25 3.26
N SER A 396 15.45 1.22 3.12
CA SER A 396 14.34 1.21 2.15
C SER A 396 13.03 1.40 2.90
N SER A 397 12.07 2.10 2.30
CA SER A 397 10.71 2.21 2.86
C SER A 397 9.99 0.88 3.01
N LEU A 398 10.41 -0.15 2.26
CA LEU A 398 9.90 -1.52 2.41
C LEU A 398 10.25 -2.13 3.79
N GLU A 399 11.30 -1.64 4.46
CA GLU A 399 11.62 -2.06 5.83
C GLU A 399 10.65 -1.48 6.85
N LEU A 400 10.02 -0.34 6.56
CA LEU A 400 9.05 0.24 7.49
C LEU A 400 7.72 -0.52 7.39
N PHE A 401 7.12 -0.55 6.19
CA PHE A 401 5.92 -1.31 5.93
C PHE A 401 5.65 -1.43 4.44
N CYS A 402 5.25 -2.62 4.02
CA CYS A 402 4.79 -2.91 2.68
C CYS A 402 3.77 -4.04 2.67
N ARG A 403 3.10 -4.21 1.54
CA ARG A 403 2.24 -5.36 1.25
C ARG A 403 2.80 -6.11 0.05
N LEU A 404 2.92 -7.43 0.18
CA LEU A 404 3.25 -8.32 -0.93
C LEU A 404 1.99 -9.04 -1.36
N ASP A 405 1.67 -8.97 -2.65
CA ASP A 405 0.54 -9.69 -3.22
C ASP A 405 1.06 -10.96 -3.84
N VAL A 406 0.76 -12.07 -3.20
CA VAL A 406 1.30 -13.38 -3.54
C VAL A 406 0.21 -14.19 -4.21
N SER A 407 0.57 -14.91 -5.26
CA SER A 407 -0.27 -15.93 -5.86
C SER A 407 0.57 -17.17 -6.15
N VAL A 408 -0.04 -18.17 -6.79
CA VAL A 408 0.62 -19.42 -7.19
C VAL A 408 0.69 -19.55 -8.71
N ILE A 409 1.64 -20.34 -9.20
CA ILE A 409 1.85 -20.62 -10.61
C ILE A 409 2.48 -22.02 -10.75
N ASP A 410 2.13 -22.74 -11.82
CA ASP A 410 2.79 -24.00 -12.16
C ASP A 410 4.20 -23.72 -12.69
N ASN A 411 5.16 -24.55 -12.27
CA ASN A 411 6.45 -24.63 -12.92
C ASN A 411 6.39 -25.54 -14.17
N GLU A 412 7.52 -25.72 -14.86
CA GLU A 412 7.59 -26.55 -16.08
C GLU A 412 7.30 -28.05 -15.81
N ASP A 413 7.50 -28.50 -14.56
CA ASP A 413 7.24 -29.88 -14.11
C ASP A 413 5.81 -30.06 -13.54
N GLY A 414 5.01 -28.99 -13.50
CA GLY A 414 3.66 -28.98 -12.95
C GLY A 414 3.58 -28.82 -11.43
N GLU A 415 4.68 -28.53 -10.73
CA GLU A 415 4.64 -28.18 -9.30
C GLU A 415 4.17 -26.73 -9.12
N LEU A 416 3.43 -26.47 -8.05
CA LEU A 416 3.04 -25.12 -7.68
C LEU A 416 4.20 -24.38 -7.00
N HIS A 417 4.43 -23.15 -7.41
CA HIS A 417 5.33 -22.21 -6.76
C HIS A 417 4.60 -20.93 -6.36
N TYR A 418 5.00 -20.32 -5.24
CA TYR A 418 4.61 -18.94 -4.92
C TYR A 418 5.34 -17.94 -5.83
N TRP A 419 4.65 -16.86 -6.15
CA TRP A 419 5.24 -15.70 -6.80
C TRP A 419 4.57 -14.40 -6.34
N VAL A 420 5.33 -13.31 -6.32
CA VAL A 420 4.83 -11.96 -5.98
C VAL A 420 4.33 -11.26 -7.23
N ASN A 421 3.03 -10.97 -7.29
CA ASN A 421 2.37 -10.22 -8.36
C ASN A 421 2.57 -8.71 -8.21
N GLU A 422 2.46 -8.19 -6.98
CA GLU A 422 2.56 -6.75 -6.71
C GLU A 422 3.20 -6.49 -5.35
N VAL A 423 3.85 -5.32 -5.24
CA VAL A 423 4.45 -4.81 -4.00
C VAL A 423 3.93 -3.40 -3.79
N GLU A 424 3.08 -3.21 -2.79
CA GLU A 424 2.61 -1.89 -2.37
C GLU A 424 3.41 -1.39 -1.16
N ARG A 425 3.63 -0.08 -1.08
CA ARG A 425 4.39 0.54 0.01
C ARG A 425 3.73 1.83 0.46
N GLY A 426 4.12 2.26 1.66
CA GLY A 426 3.70 3.55 2.14
C GLY A 426 2.27 3.58 2.67
N PRO A 427 1.72 4.78 2.88
CA PRO A 427 0.38 4.95 3.41
C PRO A 427 -0.74 4.61 2.42
N TYR A 428 -0.39 4.35 1.16
CA TYR A 428 -1.34 4.05 0.08
C TYR A 428 -1.59 2.54 -0.05
N ALA A 429 -0.85 1.70 0.67
CA ALA A 429 -1.06 0.27 0.64
C ALA A 429 -2.45 -0.10 1.20
N VAL A 430 -3.29 -0.74 0.39
CA VAL A 430 -4.67 -1.05 0.77
C VAL A 430 -4.69 -2.16 1.84
N LEU A 431 -5.42 -1.90 2.93
CA LEU A 431 -5.50 -2.80 4.10
C LEU A 431 -6.74 -3.71 4.11
N TYR A 432 -7.74 -3.46 3.25
CA TYR A 432 -8.99 -4.23 3.13
C TYR A 432 -9.74 -4.42 4.47
N SER A 433 -10.42 -3.36 4.97
CA SER A 433 -10.97 -3.28 6.34
C SER A 433 -12.49 -3.38 6.46
N ASN A 434 -13.18 -3.89 5.45
CA ASN A 434 -14.64 -3.77 5.29
C ASN A 434 -15.53 -4.56 6.27
N GLU A 435 -14.98 -5.36 7.19
CA GLU A 435 -15.78 -6.07 8.20
C GLU A 435 -15.34 -5.73 9.62
N PRO A 436 -16.29 -5.43 10.53
CA PRO A 436 -16.00 -5.40 11.95
C PRO A 436 -15.47 -6.77 12.42
N PRO A 437 -14.38 -6.79 13.20
CA PRO A 437 -13.80 -5.64 13.87
C PRO A 437 -12.64 -5.02 13.08
N LEU A 438 -12.62 -3.68 13.13
CA LEU A 438 -11.54 -2.71 12.82
C LEU A 438 -10.16 -3.04 13.44
N TYR A 439 -9.99 -4.23 13.99
CA TYR A 439 -8.80 -4.74 14.66
C TYR A 439 -7.59 -4.75 13.74
N GLN A 440 -7.76 -5.06 12.44
CA GLN A 440 -6.63 -5.15 11.51
C GLN A 440 -6.01 -3.80 11.20
N THR A 441 -6.82 -2.83 10.75
CA THR A 441 -6.36 -1.45 10.53
C THR A 441 -5.80 -0.86 11.81
N GLY A 442 -6.48 -1.08 12.95
CA GLY A 442 -6.02 -0.64 14.26
C GLY A 442 -4.65 -1.20 14.62
N ARG A 443 -4.42 -2.51 14.41
CA ARG A 443 -3.15 -3.16 14.69
C ARG A 443 -2.02 -2.65 13.79
N VAL A 444 -2.24 -2.57 12.48
CA VAL A 444 -1.24 -2.03 11.55
C VAL A 444 -0.90 -0.58 11.90
N ALA A 445 -1.90 0.24 12.20
CA ALA A 445 -1.70 1.63 12.64
C ALA A 445 -0.93 1.73 13.96
N ASP A 446 -1.26 0.88 14.95
CA ASP A 446 -0.58 0.85 16.26
C ASP A 446 0.89 0.44 16.13
N GLU A 447 1.19 -0.53 15.27
CA GLU A 447 2.57 -0.98 15.01
C GLU A 447 3.36 0.13 14.27
N LEU A 448 2.80 0.71 13.21
CA LEU A 448 3.40 1.83 12.47
C LEU A 448 3.66 3.06 13.36
N ALA A 449 2.72 3.38 14.27
CA ALA A 449 2.87 4.49 15.20
C ALA A 449 4.07 4.30 16.16
N GLN A 450 4.47 3.05 16.41
CA GLN A 450 5.66 2.74 17.19
C GLN A 450 6.93 2.73 16.34
N ASP A 451 6.84 2.33 15.07
CA ASP A 451 8.00 2.18 14.20
C ASP A 451 8.47 3.43 13.52
N ILE A 452 7.57 4.32 13.12
CA ILE A 452 7.96 5.58 12.48
C ILE A 452 8.99 6.33 13.34
N PRO A 453 8.82 6.48 14.68
CA PRO A 453 9.84 7.06 15.54
C PRO A 453 11.19 6.31 15.50
N ASN A 454 11.18 4.98 15.50
CA ASN A 454 12.39 4.17 15.47
C ASN A 454 13.09 4.30 14.11
N TRP A 455 12.33 4.33 13.02
CA TRP A 455 12.82 4.60 11.69
C TRP A 455 13.42 6.00 11.56
N LEU A 456 12.77 7.02 12.11
CA LEU A 456 13.30 8.39 12.15
C LEU A 456 14.59 8.49 13.01
N ASP A 457 14.68 7.76 14.11
CA ASP A 457 15.93 7.67 14.89
C ASP A 457 17.07 7.09 14.06
N ARG A 458 16.79 6.00 13.31
CA ARG A 458 17.76 5.36 12.42
C ARG A 458 18.27 6.33 11.36
N LEU A 459 17.38 7.10 10.73
CA LEU A 459 17.75 8.10 9.73
C LEU A 459 18.62 9.23 10.31
N ARG A 460 18.33 9.73 11.51
CA ARG A 460 19.11 10.81 12.14
C ARG A 460 20.52 10.39 12.55
N MET A 461 20.70 9.15 12.99
CA MET A 461 22.03 8.64 13.37
C MET A 461 23.00 8.60 12.17
N ASP A 462 22.49 8.59 10.95
CA ASP A 462 23.30 8.54 9.74
C ASP A 462 23.87 9.90 9.36
N GLU A 463 23.17 11.01 9.62
CA GLU A 463 23.68 12.36 9.33
C GLU A 463 24.91 12.73 10.17
N CYS A 464 25.17 11.99 11.25
CA CYS A 464 26.26 12.23 12.18
C CYS A 464 27.55 11.45 11.86
N ASN A 465 27.51 10.49 10.93
CA ASN A 465 28.65 9.66 10.50
C ASN A 465 29.04 9.97 9.05
#